data_AF-A0A1F2TI96-F1
#
_entry.id   AF-A0A1F2TI96-F1
#
_cell.length_a   1.000
_cell.length_b   1.000
_cell.length_c   1.000
_cell.angle_alpha   90.00
_cell.angle_beta   90.00
_cell.angle_gamma   90.00
#
_symmetry.space_group_name_H-M   'P 1'
#
loop_
_entity.id
_entity.type
_entity.pdbx_description
1 polymer ?
#
loop_
_entity_poly.entity_id
_entity_poly.type
_entity_poly.pdbx_seq_one_letter_code
_entity_poly.pdbx_strand_id
1 'polypeptide(L)'
;MGRFTHPEGSRLPALERNILKYRAMEMVLVLFYAEELQNFVITSIRESDKMRGASRENGKTPAKRIPEGAKKPFQMGLKSFVADGILKESEKDEIERLIDYRNHIAHRIYELTGDIGRTNLTRDFVRFRRKGGGQYDYNALTRLRFYRRELVARRARSHVVLVSLSPLFFEPAQHTFEQELKRLRRTIDGQLAKRKQKNAKLQGELSLDGTDLTGDFQPYHPANQYKSGRLTKRGVEICFRLYDLGKSPLAVAHLMQMSYKAATKRKELWRAAGGQGREKMNLEIFDT
;
A
#
# COMPACT_ATOMS: atom_id res chain seq x y z
N MET A 1 27.59 -4.03 -0.88
CA MET A 1 26.16 -3.66 -0.95
C MET A 1 25.92 -2.28 -0.34
N GLY A 2 26.09 -1.25 -1.16
CA GLY A 2 25.50 0.07 -0.93
C GLY A 2 25.10 0.61 -2.31
N ARG A 3 24.18 1.54 -2.46
CA ARG A 3 23.34 2.25 -1.49
C ARG A 3 22.43 3.15 -2.34
N PHE A 4 21.67 2.59 -3.29
CA PHE A 4 20.70 3.42 -4.02
C PHE A 4 19.44 3.63 -3.18
N THR A 5 19.60 4.36 -2.08
CA THR A 5 18.50 5.07 -1.43
C THR A 5 18.07 6.18 -2.36
N HIS A 6 16.76 6.36 -2.52
CA HIS A 6 16.16 7.52 -3.19
C HIS A 6 16.95 8.81 -2.85
N PRO A 7 17.25 9.73 -3.80
CA PRO A 7 18.14 10.87 -3.54
C PRO A 7 17.76 11.74 -2.32
N GLU A 8 16.48 11.76 -1.98
CA GLU A 8 15.90 12.43 -0.80
C GLU A 8 16.00 11.61 0.51
N GLY A 9 16.67 10.45 0.52
CA GLY A 9 16.89 9.59 1.68
C GLY A 9 15.80 8.53 1.95
N SER A 10 15.98 7.81 3.06
CA SER A 10 15.16 6.66 3.48
C SER A 10 13.87 7.04 4.23
N ARG A 11 13.77 8.27 4.74
CA ARG A 11 12.58 8.74 5.46
C ARG A 11 11.38 8.80 4.52
N LEU A 12 10.25 8.24 4.95
CA LEU A 12 9.00 8.30 4.19
C LEU A 12 8.50 9.75 4.11
N PRO A 13 8.19 10.28 2.92
CA PRO A 13 7.57 11.59 2.76
C PRO A 13 6.13 11.61 3.27
N ALA A 14 5.54 12.81 3.27
CA ALA A 14 4.19 13.02 3.76
C ALA A 14 3.14 12.13 3.05
N LEU A 15 3.25 11.96 1.73
CA LEU A 15 2.34 11.12 0.95
C LEU A 15 2.36 9.66 1.42
N GLU A 16 3.55 9.07 1.43
CA GLU A 16 3.77 7.68 1.81
C GLU A 16 3.35 7.42 3.27
N ARG A 17 3.64 8.36 4.19
CA ARG A 17 3.15 8.29 5.58
C ARG A 17 1.63 8.35 5.68
N ASN A 18 0.99 9.21 4.89
CA ASN A 18 -0.47 9.36 4.89
C ASN A 18 -1.15 8.12 4.32
N ILE A 19 -0.61 7.53 3.25
CA ILE A 19 -1.08 6.25 2.71
C ILE A 19 -0.97 5.16 3.78
N LEU A 20 0.16 5.08 4.50
CA LEU A 20 0.34 4.10 5.57
C LEU A 20 -0.69 4.25 6.69
N LYS A 21 -0.95 5.49 7.13
CA LYS A 21 -1.99 5.80 8.13
C LYS A 21 -3.39 5.42 7.64
N TYR A 22 -3.70 5.76 6.38
CA TYR A 22 -4.97 5.40 5.75
C TYR A 22 -5.17 3.88 5.77
N ARG A 23 -4.17 3.13 5.29
CA ARG A 23 -4.23 1.66 5.30
C ARG A 23 -4.38 1.11 6.71
N ALA A 24 -3.64 1.63 7.69
CA ALA A 24 -3.73 1.17 9.07
C ALA A 24 -5.14 1.33 9.65
N MET A 25 -5.77 2.50 9.49
CA MET A 25 -7.13 2.75 9.97
C MET A 25 -8.18 1.90 9.23
N GLU A 26 -8.04 1.78 7.90
CA GLU A 26 -8.95 0.96 7.10
C GLU A 26 -8.82 -0.53 7.45
N MET A 27 -7.60 -1.03 7.70
CA MET A 27 -7.39 -2.40 8.18
C MET A 27 -8.04 -2.66 9.54
N VAL A 28 -7.97 -1.72 10.48
CA VAL A 28 -8.66 -1.86 11.78
C VAL A 28 -10.17 -2.02 11.57
N LEU A 29 -10.77 -1.21 10.70
CA LEU A 29 -12.19 -1.37 10.34
C LEU A 29 -12.46 -2.72 9.66
N VAL A 30 -11.60 -3.17 8.74
CA VAL A 30 -11.72 -4.49 8.10
C VAL A 30 -11.72 -5.62 9.14
N LEU A 31 -10.79 -5.59 10.10
CA LEU A 31 -10.74 -6.58 11.18
C LEU A 31 -12.06 -6.62 11.96
N PHE A 32 -12.57 -5.45 12.33
CA PHE A 32 -13.83 -5.33 13.07
C PHE A 32 -15.03 -5.86 12.28
N TYR A 33 -15.24 -5.37 11.05
CA TYR A 33 -16.40 -5.74 10.23
C TYR A 33 -16.38 -7.22 9.80
N ALA A 34 -15.20 -7.79 9.57
CA ALA A 34 -15.05 -9.22 9.27
C ALA A 34 -15.42 -10.09 10.48
N GLU A 35 -14.97 -9.70 11.68
CA GLU A 35 -15.32 -10.38 12.94
C GLU A 35 -16.83 -10.33 13.21
N GLU A 36 -17.44 -9.15 13.03
CA GLU A 36 -18.90 -9.00 13.15
C GLU A 36 -19.67 -9.88 12.17
N LEU A 37 -19.25 -9.89 10.90
CA LEU A 37 -19.88 -10.70 9.86
C LEU A 37 -19.78 -12.19 10.18
N GLN A 38 -18.59 -12.64 10.62
CA GLN A 38 -18.37 -14.02 11.03
C GLN A 38 -19.25 -14.42 12.21
N ASN A 39 -19.30 -13.59 13.25
CA ASN A 39 -20.14 -13.82 14.41
C ASN A 39 -21.62 -13.84 14.04
N PHE A 40 -22.08 -12.89 13.21
CA PHE A 40 -23.46 -12.83 12.73
C PHE A 40 -23.88 -14.10 12.00
N VAL A 41 -23.06 -14.63 11.09
CA VAL A 41 -23.36 -15.86 10.34
C VAL A 41 -23.54 -17.04 11.30
N ILE A 42 -22.61 -17.21 12.25
CA ILE A 42 -22.60 -18.34 13.18
C ILE A 42 -23.78 -18.26 14.15
N THR A 43 -24.00 -17.10 14.78
CA THR A 43 -25.08 -16.93 15.77
C THR A 43 -26.44 -17.05 15.11
N SER A 44 -26.63 -16.46 13.93
CA SER A 44 -27.92 -16.51 13.23
C SER A 44 -28.35 -17.95 12.92
N ILE A 45 -27.43 -18.84 12.52
CA ILE A 45 -27.77 -20.26 12.31
C ILE A 45 -28.03 -20.97 13.62
N ARG A 46 -27.13 -20.84 14.61
CA ARG A 46 -27.27 -21.54 15.90
C ARG A 46 -28.56 -21.20 16.62
N GLU A 47 -28.92 -19.93 16.67
CA GLU A 47 -30.15 -19.50 17.34
C GLU A 47 -31.41 -19.92 16.56
N SER A 48 -31.35 -19.92 15.23
CA SER A 48 -32.47 -20.42 14.41
C SER A 48 -32.65 -21.94 14.55
N ASP A 49 -31.55 -22.70 14.66
CA ASP A 49 -31.59 -24.14 14.90
C ASP A 49 -32.12 -24.46 16.30
N LYS A 50 -31.77 -23.66 17.32
CA LYS A 50 -32.36 -23.79 18.67
C LYS A 50 -33.87 -23.54 18.64
N MET A 51 -34.33 -22.51 17.94
CA MET A 51 -35.76 -22.21 17.79
C MET A 51 -36.50 -23.30 17.02
N ARG A 52 -35.92 -23.84 15.93
CA ARG A 52 -36.47 -24.99 15.20
C ARG A 52 -36.50 -26.25 16.07
N GLY A 53 -35.44 -26.53 16.82
CA GLY A 53 -35.36 -27.69 17.70
C GLY A 53 -36.30 -27.66 18.92
N ALA A 54 -36.79 -26.48 19.29
CA ALA A 54 -37.87 -26.34 20.27
C ALA A 54 -39.23 -26.82 19.72
N SER A 55 -39.42 -26.82 18.39
CA SER A 55 -40.57 -27.44 17.73
C SER A 55 -40.28 -28.93 17.50
N ARG A 56 -40.78 -29.80 18.38
CA ARG A 56 -40.68 -31.25 18.22
C ARG A 56 -41.59 -31.71 17.08
N GLU A 57 -41.04 -31.82 15.87
CA GLU A 57 -41.71 -32.52 14.78
C GLU A 57 -41.42 -34.03 14.92
N ASN A 58 -42.46 -34.85 15.15
CA ASN A 58 -42.36 -36.32 15.25
C ASN A 58 -41.35 -36.89 16.25
N GLY A 59 -41.10 -36.19 17.37
CA GLY A 59 -40.25 -36.69 18.47
C GLY A 59 -38.75 -36.75 18.17
N LYS A 60 -38.29 -36.28 17.00
CA LYS A 60 -36.87 -36.17 16.66
C LYS A 60 -36.46 -34.72 16.56
N THR A 61 -35.45 -34.33 17.33
CA THR A 61 -34.86 -33.00 17.24
C THR A 61 -34.16 -32.85 15.89
N PRO A 62 -34.43 -31.80 15.09
CA PRO A 62 -33.68 -31.51 13.87
C PRO A 62 -32.18 -31.45 14.15
N ALA A 63 -31.37 -32.01 13.24
CA ALA A 63 -29.92 -31.96 13.37
C ALA A 63 -29.41 -30.51 13.33
N LYS A 64 -28.55 -30.14 14.29
CA LYS A 64 -27.91 -28.81 14.32
C LYS A 64 -26.98 -28.66 13.10
N ARG A 65 -27.18 -27.62 12.29
CA ARG A 65 -26.35 -27.33 11.11
C ARG A 65 -24.94 -26.86 11.49
N ILE A 66 -24.80 -26.21 12.65
CA ILE A 66 -23.50 -25.87 13.24
C ILE A 66 -23.43 -26.44 14.66
N PRO A 67 -22.84 -27.63 14.85
CA PRO A 67 -22.61 -28.19 16.18
C PRO A 67 -21.74 -27.29 17.07
N GLU A 68 -21.84 -27.49 18.38
CA GLU A 68 -20.91 -26.90 19.34
C GLU A 68 -19.53 -27.53 19.15
N GLY A 69 -18.47 -26.72 19.16
CA GLY A 69 -17.10 -27.19 18.88
C GLY A 69 -16.81 -27.56 17.41
N ALA A 70 -17.73 -27.30 16.47
CA ALA A 70 -17.53 -27.62 15.05
C ALA A 70 -16.23 -26.99 14.50
N LYS A 71 -15.45 -27.77 13.74
CA LYS A 71 -14.32 -27.26 12.96
C LYS A 71 -14.87 -26.40 11.82
N LYS A 72 -14.33 -25.19 11.63
CA LYS A 72 -14.75 -24.25 10.56
C LYS A 72 -16.25 -23.86 10.62
N PRO A 73 -16.74 -23.36 11.77
CA PRO A 73 -18.16 -23.07 11.97
C PRO A 73 -18.68 -21.98 11.02
N PHE A 74 -17.81 -21.04 10.64
CA PHE A 74 -18.14 -19.99 9.70
C PHE A 74 -18.48 -20.53 8.30
N GLN A 75 -17.62 -21.39 7.75
CA GLN A 75 -17.84 -22.01 6.43
C GLN A 75 -19.10 -22.88 6.42
N MET A 76 -19.39 -23.58 7.53
CA MET A 76 -20.64 -24.33 7.68
C MET A 76 -21.87 -23.41 7.68
N GLY A 77 -21.77 -22.24 8.32
CA GLY A 77 -22.82 -21.23 8.31
C GLY A 77 -23.08 -20.65 6.93
N LEU A 78 -22.03 -20.32 6.17
CA LEU A 78 -22.18 -19.83 4.79
C LEU A 78 -22.82 -20.88 3.88
N LYS A 79 -22.40 -22.15 3.98
CA LYS A 79 -23.05 -23.26 3.25
C LYS A 79 -24.52 -23.39 3.58
N SER A 80 -24.88 -23.19 4.85
CA SER A 80 -26.29 -23.20 5.28
C SER A 80 -27.05 -22.02 4.67
N PHE A 81 -26.46 -20.83 4.59
CA PHE A 81 -27.09 -19.68 3.92
C PHE A 81 -27.28 -19.88 2.42
N VAL A 82 -26.38 -20.59 1.75
CA VAL A 82 -26.55 -20.96 0.34
C VAL A 82 -27.69 -21.97 0.19
N ALA A 83 -27.72 -23.02 1.04
CA ALA A 83 -28.78 -24.01 1.04
C ALA A 83 -30.18 -23.41 1.32
N ASP A 84 -30.23 -22.39 2.18
CA ASP A 84 -31.44 -21.64 2.49
C ASP A 84 -31.81 -20.58 1.42
N GLY A 85 -31.04 -20.45 0.34
CA GLY A 85 -31.28 -19.48 -0.75
C GLY A 85 -31.00 -18.02 -0.39
N ILE A 86 -30.33 -17.75 0.74
CA ILE A 86 -30.03 -16.39 1.22
C ILE A 86 -28.81 -15.81 0.49
N LEU A 87 -27.85 -16.67 0.18
CA LEU A 87 -26.62 -16.33 -0.55
C LEU A 87 -26.51 -17.15 -1.84
N LYS A 88 -25.93 -16.54 -2.86
CA LYS A 88 -25.39 -17.27 -4.01
C LYS A 88 -24.01 -17.85 -3.67
N GLU A 89 -23.61 -18.90 -4.38
CA GLU A 89 -22.26 -19.48 -4.21
C GLU A 89 -21.16 -18.45 -4.44
N SER A 90 -21.32 -17.57 -5.44
CA SER A 90 -20.38 -16.48 -5.71
C SER A 90 -20.28 -15.46 -4.58
N GLU A 91 -21.37 -15.22 -3.85
CA GLU A 91 -21.39 -14.33 -2.68
C GLU A 91 -20.72 -15.00 -1.48
N LYS A 92 -20.93 -16.30 -1.28
CA LYS A 92 -20.19 -17.09 -0.28
C LYS A 92 -18.69 -16.99 -0.54
N ASP A 93 -18.24 -17.26 -1.76
CA ASP A 93 -16.82 -17.28 -2.11
C ASP A 93 -16.18 -15.90 -1.91
N GLU A 94 -16.93 -14.83 -2.21
CA GLU A 94 -16.50 -13.47 -1.96
C GLU A 94 -16.36 -13.16 -0.46
N ILE A 95 -17.33 -13.58 0.34
CA ILE A 95 -17.26 -13.42 1.79
C ILE A 95 -16.08 -14.21 2.37
N GLU A 96 -15.83 -15.44 1.90
CA GLU A 96 -14.65 -16.23 2.31
C GLU A 96 -13.35 -15.51 1.97
N ARG A 97 -13.22 -14.93 0.77
CA ARG A 97 -12.06 -14.11 0.39
C ARG A 97 -11.85 -12.90 1.31
N LEU A 98 -12.92 -12.25 1.76
CA LEU A 98 -12.83 -11.11 2.69
C LEU A 98 -12.35 -11.54 4.09
N ILE A 99 -12.79 -12.70 4.57
CA ILE A 99 -12.29 -13.26 5.84
C ILE A 99 -10.82 -13.72 5.71
N ASP A 100 -10.44 -14.28 4.58
CA ASP A 100 -9.03 -14.60 4.31
C ASP A 100 -8.16 -13.33 4.26
N TYR A 101 -8.67 -12.24 3.69
CA TYR A 101 -7.99 -10.95 3.72
C TYR A 101 -7.83 -10.41 5.15
N ARG A 102 -8.84 -10.56 6.02
CA ARG A 102 -8.73 -10.27 7.46
C ARG A 102 -7.60 -11.08 8.10
N ASN A 103 -7.50 -12.38 7.80
CA ASN A 103 -6.42 -13.24 8.32
C ASN A 103 -5.06 -12.79 7.79
N HIS A 104 -5.00 -12.33 6.55
CA HIS A 104 -3.79 -11.76 5.96
C HIS A 104 -3.35 -10.48 6.66
N ILE A 105 -4.28 -9.57 7.00
CA ILE A 105 -4.00 -8.40 7.84
C ILE A 105 -3.42 -8.84 9.20
N ALA A 106 -4.07 -9.79 9.87
CA ALA A 106 -3.69 -10.22 11.21
C ALA A 106 -2.30 -10.89 11.28
N HIS A 107 -1.91 -11.64 10.24
CA HIS A 107 -0.68 -12.45 10.28
C HIS A 107 0.44 -11.93 9.37
N ARG A 108 0.14 -11.07 8.41
CA ARG A 108 1.08 -10.66 7.34
C ARG A 108 0.98 -9.18 6.98
N ILE A 109 0.71 -8.32 7.97
CA ILE A 109 0.59 -6.86 7.79
C ILE A 109 1.79 -6.23 7.04
N TYR A 110 3.00 -6.76 7.22
CA TYR A 110 4.21 -6.27 6.54
C TYR A 110 4.14 -6.43 5.01
N GLU A 111 3.42 -7.43 4.51
CA GLU A 111 3.20 -7.63 3.07
C GLU A 111 2.26 -6.54 2.51
N LEU A 112 1.29 -6.11 3.31
CA LEU A 112 0.30 -5.10 2.96
C LEU A 112 0.84 -3.66 3.02
N THR A 113 2.00 -3.45 3.64
CA THR A 113 2.61 -2.11 3.79
C THR A 113 3.99 -1.99 3.15
N GLY A 114 4.63 -3.10 2.77
CA GLY A 114 6.00 -3.13 2.31
C GLY A 114 6.25 -2.35 1.00
N ASP A 115 5.23 -2.21 0.16
CA ASP A 115 5.31 -1.45 -1.11
C ASP A 115 5.46 0.06 -0.91
N ILE A 116 5.18 0.58 0.28
CA ILE A 116 5.33 2.00 0.62
C ILE A 116 6.81 2.37 0.88
N GLY A 117 7.66 1.37 1.09
CA GLY A 117 9.09 1.54 1.34
C GLY A 117 9.84 2.25 0.18
N ARG A 118 10.86 3.02 0.54
CA ARG A 118 11.77 3.71 -0.41
C ARG A 118 13.04 2.91 -0.74
N THR A 119 13.24 1.74 -0.14
CA THR A 119 14.43 0.91 -0.39
C THR A 119 14.16 -0.07 -1.53
N ASN A 120 15.12 -0.23 -2.43
CA ASN A 120 14.98 -1.18 -3.55
C ASN A 120 14.75 -2.61 -3.03
N LEU A 121 15.44 -3.02 -1.96
CA LEU A 121 15.26 -4.34 -1.35
C LEU A 121 13.80 -4.61 -0.94
N THR A 122 13.12 -3.66 -0.31
CA THR A 122 11.71 -3.84 0.08
C THR A 122 10.80 -3.87 -1.13
N ARG A 123 11.06 -3.03 -2.13
CA ARG A 123 10.30 -3.00 -3.39
C ARG A 123 10.47 -4.30 -4.20
N ASP A 124 11.68 -4.81 -4.29
CA ASP A 124 12.02 -6.02 -5.04
C ASP A 124 11.50 -7.27 -4.31
N PHE A 125 11.62 -7.31 -2.98
CA PHE A 125 11.04 -8.36 -2.14
C PHE A 125 9.50 -8.42 -2.30
N VAL A 126 8.82 -7.27 -2.22
CA VAL A 126 7.37 -7.20 -2.41
C VAL A 126 6.98 -7.54 -3.85
N ARG A 127 7.73 -7.08 -4.86
CA ARG A 127 7.47 -7.41 -6.27
C ARG A 127 7.60 -8.92 -6.53
N PHE A 128 8.59 -9.57 -5.93
CA PHE A 128 8.78 -11.02 -6.03
C PHE A 128 7.63 -11.79 -5.35
N ARG A 129 7.24 -11.39 -4.14
CA ARG A 129 6.11 -12.01 -3.41
C ARG A 129 4.74 -11.68 -3.98
N ARG A 130 4.56 -10.60 -4.73
CA ARG A 130 3.27 -10.20 -5.33
C ARG A 130 2.65 -11.27 -6.24
N LYS A 131 3.44 -12.18 -6.82
CA LYS A 131 2.92 -13.34 -7.55
C LYS A 131 2.13 -14.34 -6.68
N GLY A 132 2.20 -14.23 -5.34
CA GLY A 132 1.57 -15.13 -4.37
C GLY A 132 0.47 -14.53 -3.48
N GLY A 133 -0.09 -13.35 -3.81
CA GLY A 133 -1.36 -12.89 -3.20
C GLY A 133 -1.32 -11.83 -2.09
N GLY A 134 -0.20 -11.11 -1.89
CA GLY A 134 -0.06 -10.14 -0.78
C GLY A 134 -0.30 -8.66 -1.13
N GLN A 135 -1.32 -8.30 -1.91
CA GLN A 135 -1.59 -6.88 -2.24
C GLN A 135 -2.68 -6.29 -1.32
N TYR A 136 -2.47 -5.04 -0.91
CA TYR A 136 -3.47 -4.26 -0.21
C TYR A 136 -4.75 -4.07 -1.05
N ASP A 137 -5.88 -4.44 -0.47
CA ASP A 137 -7.19 -4.35 -1.11
C ASP A 137 -7.95 -3.12 -0.60
N TYR A 138 -8.00 -2.09 -1.45
CA TYR A 138 -8.66 -0.81 -1.16
C TYR A 138 -10.20 -0.90 -1.15
N ASN A 139 -10.78 -2.03 -1.58
CA ASN A 139 -12.23 -2.21 -1.67
C ASN A 139 -12.76 -3.22 -0.63
N ALA A 140 -11.88 -3.87 0.14
CA ALA A 140 -12.27 -4.88 1.13
C ALA A 140 -13.25 -4.33 2.17
N LEU A 141 -12.99 -3.15 2.73
CA LEU A 141 -13.88 -2.53 3.73
C LEU A 141 -15.27 -2.23 3.16
N THR A 142 -15.33 -1.69 1.95
CA THR A 142 -16.59 -1.38 1.25
C THR A 142 -17.42 -2.65 1.02
N ARG A 143 -16.78 -3.73 0.55
CA ARG A 143 -17.45 -5.01 0.31
C ARG A 143 -17.89 -5.69 1.61
N LEU A 144 -17.09 -5.65 2.68
CA LEU A 144 -17.49 -6.16 4.00
C LEU A 144 -18.74 -5.44 4.53
N ARG A 145 -18.78 -4.11 4.45
CA ARG A 145 -19.96 -3.31 4.84
C ARG A 145 -21.19 -3.65 3.98
N PHE A 146 -20.99 -3.87 2.68
CA PHE A 146 -22.05 -4.30 1.79
C PHE A 146 -22.66 -5.63 2.25
N TYR A 147 -21.84 -6.67 2.41
CA TYR A 147 -22.33 -7.99 2.82
C TYR A 147 -22.92 -8.02 4.23
N ARG A 148 -22.37 -7.26 5.17
CA ARG A 148 -22.97 -7.10 6.51
C ARG A 148 -24.40 -6.57 6.42
N ARG A 149 -24.60 -5.47 5.69
CA ARG A 149 -25.93 -4.85 5.54
C ARG A 149 -26.90 -5.77 4.80
N GLU A 150 -26.46 -6.33 3.68
CA GLU A 150 -27.28 -7.23 2.85
C GLU A 150 -27.72 -8.47 3.62
N LEU A 151 -26.82 -9.11 4.36
CA LEU A 151 -27.16 -10.31 5.13
C LEU A 151 -28.15 -10.02 6.26
N VAL A 152 -27.99 -8.91 6.97
CA VAL A 152 -28.95 -8.48 7.99
C VAL A 152 -30.33 -8.26 7.36
N ALA A 153 -30.40 -7.53 6.23
CA ALA A 153 -31.65 -7.25 5.54
C ALA A 153 -32.34 -8.51 4.99
N ARG A 154 -31.58 -9.44 4.39
CA ARG A 154 -32.11 -10.70 3.87
C ARG A 154 -32.58 -11.64 4.98
N ARG A 155 -31.89 -11.65 6.14
CA ARG A 155 -32.20 -12.54 7.27
C ARG A 155 -33.37 -12.07 8.13
N ALA A 156 -33.67 -10.77 8.18
CA ALA A 156 -34.78 -10.24 8.99
C ALA A 156 -36.14 -10.92 8.72
N ARG A 157 -36.31 -11.62 7.59
CA ARG A 157 -37.56 -12.28 7.18
C ARG A 157 -37.66 -13.78 7.48
N SER A 158 -36.55 -14.47 7.70
CA SER A 158 -36.54 -15.95 7.86
C SER A 158 -35.69 -16.43 9.05
N HIS A 159 -34.88 -15.52 9.56
CA HIS A 159 -33.85 -15.60 10.58
C HIS A 159 -34.15 -15.24 12.03
N VAL A 160 -33.63 -15.95 13.03
CA VAL A 160 -33.31 -15.26 14.30
C VAL A 160 -32.10 -14.34 14.07
N VAL A 161 -32.29 -13.05 14.33
CA VAL A 161 -31.25 -12.03 14.29
C VAL A 161 -30.95 -11.60 15.73
N LEU A 162 -29.75 -11.89 16.21
CA LEU A 162 -29.31 -11.46 17.53
C LEU A 162 -28.54 -10.15 17.41
N VAL A 163 -29.01 -9.12 18.10
CA VAL A 163 -28.35 -7.81 18.13
C VAL A 163 -27.14 -7.91 19.05
N SER A 164 -25.94 -7.78 18.50
CA SER A 164 -24.72 -7.68 19.31
C SER A 164 -24.55 -6.26 19.85
N LEU A 165 -24.04 -6.14 21.09
CA LEU A 165 -23.63 -4.85 21.67
C LEU A 165 -22.21 -4.43 21.25
N SER A 166 -21.42 -5.33 20.64
CA SER A 166 -20.04 -5.02 20.20
C SER A 166 -19.92 -3.75 19.34
N PRO A 167 -20.88 -3.42 18.44
CA PRO A 167 -20.90 -2.16 17.71
C PRO A 167 -20.93 -0.92 18.60
N LEU A 168 -21.67 -0.95 19.71
CA LEU A 168 -21.81 0.21 20.61
C LEU A 168 -20.47 0.56 21.26
N PHE A 169 -19.69 -0.46 21.63
CA PHE A 169 -18.37 -0.25 22.22
C PHE A 169 -17.33 0.25 21.21
N PHE A 170 -17.52 -0.04 19.92
CA PHE A 170 -16.60 0.36 18.86
C PHE A 170 -17.02 1.63 18.12
N GLU A 171 -18.27 2.08 18.29
CA GLU A 171 -18.86 3.20 17.55
C GLU A 171 -18.03 4.49 17.61
N PRO A 172 -17.52 4.95 18.78
CA PRO A 172 -16.68 6.16 18.82
C PRO A 172 -15.38 6.01 18.00
N ALA A 173 -14.76 4.84 18.05
CA ALA A 173 -13.55 4.54 17.29
C ALA A 173 -13.85 4.46 15.79
N GLN A 174 -14.95 3.78 15.41
CA GLN A 174 -15.41 3.69 14.04
C GLN A 174 -15.62 5.07 13.42
N HIS A 175 -16.41 5.93 14.08
CA HIS A 175 -16.71 7.27 13.59
C HIS A 175 -15.43 8.10 13.43
N THR A 176 -14.52 8.02 14.40
CA THR A 176 -13.21 8.68 14.34
C THR A 176 -12.39 8.20 13.14
N PHE A 177 -12.28 6.89 12.93
CA PHE A 177 -11.55 6.34 11.79
C PHE A 177 -12.18 6.72 10.45
N GLU A 178 -13.51 6.72 10.34
CA GLU A 178 -14.20 7.11 9.10
C GLU A 178 -13.94 8.58 8.73
N GLN A 179 -13.99 9.48 9.71
CA GLN A 179 -13.67 10.89 9.50
C GLN A 179 -12.21 11.08 9.08
N GLU A 180 -11.28 10.43 9.77
CA GLU A 180 -9.86 10.50 9.44
C GLU A 180 -9.54 9.87 8.08
N LEU A 181 -10.18 8.76 7.71
CA LEU A 181 -10.05 8.17 6.37
C LEU A 181 -10.50 9.13 5.27
N LYS A 182 -11.63 9.81 5.45
CA LYS A 182 -12.13 10.82 4.50
C LYS A 182 -11.16 12.00 4.36
N ARG A 183 -10.61 12.48 5.47
CA ARG A 183 -9.62 13.56 5.51
C ARG A 183 -8.30 13.14 4.85
N LEU A 184 -7.79 11.97 5.20
CA LEU A 184 -6.56 11.39 4.65
C LEU A 184 -6.70 11.16 3.15
N ARG A 185 -7.85 10.67 2.68
CA ARG A 185 -8.09 10.46 1.25
C ARG A 185 -7.93 11.76 0.46
N ARG A 186 -8.61 12.84 0.86
CA ARG A 186 -8.47 14.16 0.23
C ARG A 186 -7.02 14.66 0.24
N THR A 187 -6.33 14.44 1.36
CA THR A 187 -4.93 14.85 1.52
C THR A 187 -4.01 14.06 0.58
N ILE A 188 -4.20 12.74 0.49
CA ILE A 188 -3.45 11.83 -0.37
C ILE A 188 -3.69 12.20 -1.84
N ASP A 189 -4.94 12.41 -2.24
CA ASP A 189 -5.29 12.75 -3.62
C ASP A 189 -4.61 14.07 -4.05
N GLY A 190 -4.65 15.10 -3.19
CA GLY A 190 -3.95 16.36 -3.43
C GLY A 190 -2.42 16.20 -3.49
N GLN A 191 -1.84 15.36 -2.63
CA GLN A 191 -0.40 15.07 -2.64
C GLN A 191 0.02 14.26 -3.87
N LEU A 192 -0.83 13.34 -4.34
CA LEU A 192 -0.61 12.57 -5.57
C LEU A 192 -0.62 13.47 -6.79
N ALA A 193 -1.58 14.40 -6.89
CA ALA A 193 -1.63 15.38 -7.97
C ALA A 193 -0.34 16.22 -8.03
N LYS A 194 0.10 16.75 -6.88
CA LYS A 194 1.37 17.50 -6.77
C LYS A 194 2.58 16.65 -7.14
N ARG A 195 2.62 15.38 -6.71
CA ARG A 195 3.72 14.45 -7.04
C ARG A 195 3.77 14.15 -8.53
N LYS A 196 2.61 13.95 -9.19
CA LYS A 196 2.53 13.75 -10.64
C LYS A 196 3.14 14.94 -11.40
N GLN A 197 2.78 16.17 -11.02
CA GLN A 197 3.36 17.38 -11.62
C GLN A 197 4.87 17.48 -11.37
N LYS A 198 5.33 17.23 -10.13
CA LYS A 198 6.77 17.22 -9.82
C LYS A 198 7.54 16.18 -10.63
N ASN A 199 6.98 14.98 -10.79
CA ASN A 199 7.60 13.90 -11.56
C ASN A 199 7.65 14.23 -13.05
N ALA A 200 6.59 14.81 -13.62
CA ALA A 200 6.59 15.23 -15.02
C ALA A 200 7.67 16.29 -15.31
N LYS A 201 7.79 17.29 -14.42
CA LYS A 201 8.87 18.28 -14.51
C LYS A 201 10.26 17.64 -14.39
N LEU A 202 10.43 16.76 -13.40
CA LEU A 202 11.70 16.06 -13.20
C LEU A 202 12.06 15.18 -14.41
N GLN A 203 11.10 14.47 -14.99
CA GLN A 203 11.34 13.64 -16.17
C GLN A 203 11.84 14.46 -17.37
N GLY A 204 11.26 15.65 -17.59
CA GLY A 204 11.78 16.59 -18.59
C GLY A 204 13.21 17.05 -18.29
N GLU A 205 13.53 17.28 -17.01
CA GLU A 205 14.90 17.62 -16.61
C GLU A 205 15.88 16.43 -16.76
N LEU A 206 15.43 15.18 -16.69
CA LEU A 206 16.31 14.01 -16.77
C LEU A 206 16.77 13.67 -18.20
N SER A 207 16.12 14.19 -19.25
CA SER A 207 16.59 13.96 -20.63
C SER A 207 17.96 14.61 -20.85
N LEU A 208 18.85 13.85 -21.50
CA LEU A 208 20.17 14.28 -21.96
C LEU A 208 20.25 14.32 -23.50
N ASP A 209 19.11 14.22 -24.18
CA ASP A 209 19.05 14.18 -25.63
C ASP A 209 19.56 15.50 -26.20
N GLY A 210 20.45 15.42 -27.20
CA GLY A 210 21.09 16.60 -27.78
C GLY A 210 22.20 17.24 -26.93
N THR A 211 22.67 16.56 -25.87
CA THR A 211 23.80 17.02 -25.05
C THR A 211 25.07 16.20 -25.30
N ASP A 212 26.22 16.78 -24.95
CA ASP A 212 27.54 16.12 -24.98
C ASP A 212 27.75 15.12 -23.83
N LEU A 213 26.79 14.99 -22.90
CA LEU A 213 26.86 14.12 -21.72
C LEU A 213 26.32 12.71 -21.98
N THR A 214 26.59 12.20 -23.18
CA THR A 214 26.25 10.84 -23.61
C THR A 214 27.53 10.01 -23.84
N GLY A 215 27.40 8.69 -24.08
CA GLY A 215 28.55 7.78 -24.16
C GLY A 215 29.44 7.83 -22.92
N ASP A 216 30.72 8.09 -23.10
CA ASP A 216 31.73 8.11 -22.02
C ASP A 216 31.47 9.19 -20.98
N PHE A 217 30.81 10.29 -21.36
CA PHE A 217 30.50 11.40 -20.47
C PHE A 217 29.14 11.26 -19.77
N GLN A 218 28.51 10.08 -19.84
CA GLN A 218 27.29 9.79 -19.11
C GLN A 218 27.46 10.08 -17.60
N PRO A 219 26.50 10.78 -16.97
CA PRO A 219 26.57 11.14 -15.54
C PRO A 219 26.83 9.97 -14.58
N TYR A 220 26.26 8.79 -14.86
CA TYR A 220 26.42 7.59 -14.04
C TYR A 220 27.65 6.75 -14.40
N HIS A 221 28.51 7.23 -15.31
CA HIS A 221 29.71 6.48 -15.73
C HIS A 221 30.62 6.17 -14.52
N PRO A 222 31.10 4.93 -14.34
CA PRO A 222 31.92 4.54 -13.19
C PRO A 222 33.15 5.42 -12.96
N ALA A 223 33.80 5.91 -14.02
CA ALA A 223 34.97 6.81 -13.92
C ALA A 223 34.67 8.17 -13.26
N ASN A 224 33.39 8.51 -13.07
CA ASN A 224 32.98 9.74 -12.39
C ASN A 224 33.06 9.61 -10.86
N GLN A 225 33.23 8.39 -10.33
CA GLN A 225 33.23 8.10 -8.90
C GLN A 225 34.42 7.22 -8.50
N TYR A 226 35.06 7.54 -7.38
CA TYR A 226 35.99 6.63 -6.73
C TYR A 226 35.24 5.44 -6.12
N LYS A 227 35.94 4.35 -5.80
CA LYS A 227 35.37 3.19 -5.06
C LYS A 227 34.71 3.58 -3.73
N SER A 228 35.11 4.72 -3.14
CA SER A 228 34.50 5.29 -1.92
C SER A 228 33.17 6.00 -2.15
N GLY A 229 32.72 6.19 -3.40
CA GLY A 229 31.52 6.94 -3.78
C GLY A 229 31.71 8.46 -3.86
N ARG A 230 32.93 8.97 -3.65
CA ARG A 230 33.26 10.38 -3.87
C ARG A 230 33.43 10.65 -5.36
N LEU A 231 32.98 11.81 -5.84
CA LEU A 231 33.23 12.25 -7.23
C LEU A 231 34.72 12.45 -7.51
N THR A 232 35.15 12.00 -8.68
CA THR A 232 36.45 12.34 -9.29
C THR A 232 36.44 13.77 -9.82
N LYS A 233 37.58 14.32 -10.26
CA LYS A 233 37.62 15.65 -10.93
C LYS A 233 36.69 15.67 -12.14
N ARG A 234 36.74 14.61 -12.96
CA ARG A 234 35.83 14.34 -14.08
C ARG A 234 34.37 14.35 -13.66
N GLY A 235 34.03 13.63 -12.59
CA GLY A 235 32.66 13.58 -12.08
C GLY A 235 32.16 14.93 -11.54
N VAL A 236 33.05 15.75 -10.96
CA VAL A 236 32.71 17.13 -10.56
C VAL A 236 32.43 18.00 -11.79
N GLU A 237 33.27 17.91 -12.82
CA GLU A 237 33.07 18.65 -14.07
C GLU A 237 31.76 18.27 -14.76
N ILE A 238 31.44 16.96 -14.87
CA ILE A 238 30.14 16.52 -15.42
C ILE A 238 28.97 17.04 -14.58
N CYS A 239 29.09 17.03 -13.26
CA CYS A 239 28.08 17.60 -12.37
C CYS A 239 27.89 19.10 -12.62
N PHE A 240 28.96 19.84 -12.89
CA PHE A 240 28.91 21.26 -13.24
C PHE A 240 28.30 21.50 -14.62
N ARG A 241 28.66 20.70 -15.63
CA ARG A 241 28.03 20.75 -16.96
C ARG A 241 26.52 20.50 -16.90
N LEU A 242 26.06 19.59 -16.04
CA LEU A 242 24.61 19.44 -15.80
C LEU A 242 23.98 20.71 -15.23
N TYR A 243 24.66 21.45 -14.36
CA TYR A 243 24.16 22.76 -13.90
C TYR A 243 24.23 23.85 -14.97
N ASP A 244 25.25 23.81 -15.84
CA ASP A 244 25.36 24.69 -17.00
C ASP A 244 24.13 24.52 -17.93
N LEU A 245 23.67 23.27 -18.09
CA LEU A 245 22.42 22.89 -18.79
C LEU A 245 21.13 23.24 -18.03
N GLY A 246 21.22 23.94 -16.90
CA GLY A 246 20.07 24.39 -16.13
C GLY A 246 19.37 23.30 -15.30
N LYS A 247 19.96 22.11 -15.16
CA LYS A 247 19.34 21.00 -14.41
C LYS A 247 19.19 21.36 -12.92
N SER A 248 18.09 20.94 -12.28
CA SER A 248 17.93 21.15 -10.83
C SER A 248 18.85 20.22 -10.01
N PRO A 249 19.15 20.55 -8.74
CA PRO A 249 19.91 19.65 -7.86
C PRO A 249 19.28 18.27 -7.72
N LEU A 250 17.95 18.16 -7.84
CA LEU A 250 17.28 16.87 -7.79
C LEU A 250 17.54 16.05 -9.05
N ALA A 251 17.44 16.67 -10.24
CA ALA A 251 17.79 16.01 -11.50
C ALA A 251 19.26 15.56 -11.51
N VAL A 252 20.18 16.43 -11.09
CA VAL A 252 21.61 16.10 -10.96
C VAL A 252 21.83 14.95 -9.99
N ALA A 253 21.14 14.93 -8.85
CA ALA A 253 21.24 13.84 -7.88
C ALA A 253 20.81 12.49 -8.47
N HIS A 254 19.75 12.48 -9.29
CA HIS A 254 19.31 11.29 -10.01
C HIS A 254 20.30 10.86 -11.10
N LEU A 255 20.74 11.78 -11.96
CA LEU A 255 21.64 11.50 -13.08
C LEU A 255 23.03 11.04 -12.61
N MET A 256 23.62 11.76 -11.65
CA MET A 256 24.94 11.46 -11.10
C MET A 256 24.92 10.37 -10.03
N GLN A 257 23.76 9.80 -9.76
CA GLN A 257 23.58 8.73 -8.79
C GLN A 257 24.09 9.08 -7.37
N MET A 258 23.68 10.23 -6.82
CA MET A 258 24.13 10.73 -5.51
C MET A 258 22.99 11.26 -4.63
N SER A 259 23.29 11.61 -3.38
CA SER A 259 22.31 12.24 -2.48
C SER A 259 21.97 13.67 -2.91
N TYR A 260 20.73 14.09 -2.64
CA TYR A 260 20.27 15.46 -2.90
C TYR A 260 21.10 16.52 -2.16
N LYS A 261 21.55 16.20 -0.94
CA LYS A 261 22.43 17.08 -0.15
C LYS A 261 23.78 17.28 -0.84
N ALA A 262 24.37 16.21 -1.37
CA ALA A 262 25.62 16.28 -2.12
C ALA A 262 25.46 17.11 -3.40
N ALA A 263 24.39 16.88 -4.16
CA ALA A 263 24.10 17.66 -5.37
C ALA A 263 23.92 19.15 -5.05
N THR A 264 23.14 19.49 -4.01
CA THR A 264 22.95 20.89 -3.57
C THR A 264 24.28 21.56 -3.23
N LYS A 265 25.14 20.90 -2.45
CA LYS A 265 26.49 21.40 -2.16
C LYS A 265 27.33 21.61 -3.42
N ARG A 266 27.19 20.75 -4.43
CA ARG A 266 27.86 20.93 -5.73
C ARG A 266 27.33 22.14 -6.49
N LYS A 267 26.03 22.44 -6.39
CA LYS A 267 25.47 23.66 -7.00
C LYS A 267 26.05 24.93 -6.39
N GLU A 268 26.27 24.95 -5.08
CA GLU A 268 26.92 26.07 -4.39
C GLU A 268 28.36 26.25 -4.86
N LEU A 269 29.12 25.16 -4.96
CA LEU A 269 30.49 25.19 -5.49
C LEU A 269 30.56 25.61 -6.96
N TRP A 270 29.61 25.14 -7.77
CA TRP A 270 29.46 25.57 -9.17
C TRP A 270 29.22 27.07 -9.28
N ARG A 271 28.34 27.64 -8.44
CA ARG A 271 28.12 29.09 -8.37
C ARG A 271 29.40 29.84 -7.97
N ALA A 272 30.11 29.36 -6.97
CA ALA A 272 31.37 29.96 -6.51
C ALA A 272 32.47 29.92 -7.59
N ALA A 273 32.45 28.92 -8.48
CA ALA A 273 33.37 28.79 -9.59
C ALA A 273 33.03 29.70 -10.80
N GLY A 274 31.99 30.53 -10.73
CA GLY A 274 31.56 31.41 -11.82
C GLY A 274 30.26 31.00 -12.51
N GLY A 275 29.60 29.92 -12.05
CA GLY A 275 28.33 29.45 -12.62
C GLY A 275 28.46 29.11 -14.10
N GLN A 276 27.56 29.64 -14.93
CA GLN A 276 27.58 29.41 -16.38
C GLN A 276 28.82 29.99 -17.06
N GLY A 277 29.44 31.03 -16.48
CA GLY A 277 30.64 31.69 -17.00
C GLY A 277 31.95 31.12 -16.48
N ARG A 278 31.90 29.99 -15.74
CA ARG A 278 33.11 29.32 -15.24
C ARG A 278 33.99 28.83 -16.38
N GLU A 279 35.28 28.71 -16.13
CA GLU A 279 36.19 27.97 -17.00
C GLU A 279 35.83 26.47 -16.95
N LYS A 280 35.67 25.85 -18.13
CA LYS A 280 35.30 24.44 -18.25
C LYS A 280 36.56 23.60 -18.39
N MET A 281 36.66 22.56 -17.57
CA MET A 281 37.75 21.59 -17.70
C MET A 281 37.50 20.69 -18.92
N ASN A 282 38.57 20.41 -19.68
CA ASN A 282 38.52 19.40 -20.73
C ASN A 282 38.29 18.02 -20.12
N LEU A 283 37.33 17.29 -20.67
CA LEU A 283 37.04 15.93 -20.23
C LEU A 283 37.88 14.95 -21.02
N GLU A 284 38.63 14.12 -20.32
CA GLU A 284 39.38 13.02 -20.91
C GLU A 284 38.42 11.86 -21.27
N ILE A 285 38.61 11.33 -22.47
CA ILE A 285 38.00 10.09 -22.95
C ILE A 285 38.76 8.94 -22.28
N PHE A 286 38.03 7.96 -21.75
CA PHE A 286 38.63 6.76 -21.19
C PHE A 286 38.50 5.67 -22.25
N ASP A 287 39.58 5.40 -22.98
CA ASP A 287 39.66 4.19 -23.79
C ASP A 287 39.70 3.00 -22.83
N THR A 288 38.71 2.11 -22.95
CA THR A 288 38.67 0.81 -22.25
C THR A 288 39.64 -0.18 -22.86
#